data_AF-A0A969Q9Z4-F1
#
_entry.id   AF-A0A969Q9Z4-F1
#
_cell.length_a   1.000
_cell.length_b   1.000
_cell.length_c   1.000
_cell.angle_alpha   90.00
_cell.angle_beta   90.00
_cell.angle_gamma   90.00
#
_symmetry.space_group_name_H-M   'P 1'
#
loop_
_entity.id
_entity.type
_entity.pdbx_description
1 polymer ?
#
loop_
_entity_poly.entity_id
_entity_poly.type
_entity_poly.pdbx_seq_one_letter_code
_entity_poly.pdbx_strand_id
1 'polypeptide(L)'
;EAAAGGGLALLQTGDRVRIDLRKGEANVLLTDAELATRRAALEAKGGYAYPAHQTPWQEIQRAIVDQLAEGMVLKPAVKYQDIAAKTAPRHSH
;
A
#
# COMPACT_ATOMS: atom_id res chain seq x y z
N GLU A 1 -3.01 -1.69 0.96
CA GLU A 1 -4.11 -1.56 -0.04
C GLU A 1 -4.05 -2.70 -1.05
N ALA A 2 -5.06 -2.86 -1.91
CA ALA A 2 -5.09 -3.95 -2.89
C ALA A 2 -3.91 -3.90 -3.88
N ALA A 3 -3.52 -2.68 -4.30
CA ALA A 3 -2.35 -2.47 -5.16
C ALA A 3 -1.02 -2.85 -4.50
N ALA A 4 -0.98 -2.89 -3.16
CA ALA A 4 0.18 -3.32 -2.37
C ALA A 4 0.09 -4.81 -1.95
N GLY A 5 -0.79 -5.60 -2.58
CA GLY A 5 -0.95 -7.03 -2.27
C GLY A 5 -1.68 -7.33 -0.95
N GLY A 6 -2.39 -6.35 -0.37
CA GLY A 6 -3.20 -6.56 0.82
C GLY A 6 -4.37 -7.53 0.56
N GLY A 7 -4.94 -8.11 1.62
CA GLY A 7 -5.98 -9.16 1.52
C GLY A 7 -7.21 -8.79 0.67
N LEU A 8 -7.50 -7.48 0.50
CA LEU A 8 -8.54 -6.99 -0.41
C LEU A 8 -8.32 -7.37 -1.87
N ALA A 9 -7.08 -7.55 -2.31
CA ALA A 9 -6.76 -7.95 -3.68
C ALA A 9 -7.20 -9.39 -4.03
N LEU A 10 -7.54 -10.20 -3.02
CA LEU A 10 -7.92 -11.61 -3.17
C LEU A 10 -9.43 -11.84 -3.18
N LEU A 11 -10.21 -10.80 -2.88
CA LEU A 11 -11.66 -10.88 -2.83
C LEU A 11 -12.24 -10.97 -4.24
N GLN A 12 -13.31 -11.73 -4.35
CA GLN A 12 -14.10 -11.93 -5.57
C GLN A 12 -15.58 -11.68 -5.27
N THR A 13 -16.33 -11.26 -6.29
CA THR A 13 -17.78 -11.06 -6.17
C THR A 13 -18.46 -12.33 -5.68
N GLY A 14 -19.22 -12.21 -4.60
CA GLY A 14 -19.91 -13.34 -3.96
C GLY A 14 -19.23 -13.86 -2.70
N ASP A 15 -17.98 -13.46 -2.41
CA ASP A 15 -17.33 -13.80 -1.14
C ASP A 15 -18.09 -13.20 0.04
N ARG A 16 -18.23 -13.99 1.12
CA ARG A 16 -18.87 -13.54 2.35
C ARG A 16 -17.84 -12.88 3.25
N VAL A 17 -18.15 -11.67 3.71
CA VAL A 17 -17.32 -10.93 4.67
C VAL A 17 -18.11 -10.76 5.97
N ARG A 18 -17.50 -11.15 7.09
CA ARG A 18 -18.03 -10.90 8.44
C ARG A 18 -17.39 -9.63 9.01
N ILE A 19 -18.22 -8.64 9.30
CA ILE A 19 -17.81 -7.40 9.96
C ILE A 19 -18.31 -7.43 11.40
N ASP A 20 -17.40 -7.34 12.36
CA ASP A 20 -17.71 -7.22 13.79
C ASP A 20 -17.18 -5.87 14.30
N LEU A 21 -18.08 -4.91 14.48
CA LEU A 21 -17.73 -3.56 14.92
C LEU A 21 -17.36 -3.48 16.41
N ARG A 22 -17.79 -4.45 17.23
CA ARG A 22 -17.41 -4.48 18.66
C ARG A 22 -15.97 -4.93 18.82
N LYS A 23 -15.52 -5.83 17.95
CA LYS A 23 -14.14 -6.32 17.91
C LYS A 23 -13.23 -5.51 16.99
N GLY A 24 -13.78 -4.69 16.10
CA GLY A 24 -13.02 -3.96 15.08
C GLY A 24 -12.45 -4.87 13.99
N GLU A 25 -13.14 -5.98 13.70
CA GLU A 25 -12.67 -6.98 12.75
C GLU A 25 -13.47 -6.98 11.45
N ALA A 26 -12.77 -7.22 10.34
CA ALA A 26 -13.37 -7.54 9.04
C ALA A 26 -12.69 -8.79 8.47
N ASN A 27 -13.40 -9.92 8.51
CA ASN A 27 -12.86 -11.22 8.13
C ASN A 27 -13.58 -11.74 6.89
N VAL A 28 -12.84 -12.13 5.85
CA VAL A 28 -13.40 -12.91 4.75
C VAL A 28 -13.59 -14.36 5.19
N LEU A 29 -14.75 -14.93 4.90
CA LEU A 29 -15.10 -16.30 5.29
C LEU A 29 -14.62 -17.30 4.24
N LEU A 30 -13.30 -17.31 4.02
CA LEU A 30 -12.61 -18.26 3.15
C LEU A 30 -11.57 -19.04 3.95
N THR A 31 -11.20 -20.22 3.47
CA THR A 31 -10.12 -21.00 4.07
C THR A 31 -8.76 -20.42 3.70
N ASP A 32 -7.75 -20.63 4.55
CA ASP A 32 -6.38 -20.19 4.27
C ASP A 32 -5.83 -20.83 2.98
N ALA A 33 -6.20 -22.08 2.69
CA ALA A 33 -5.81 -22.77 1.47
C ALA A 33 -6.36 -22.07 0.21
N GLU A 34 -7.60 -21.58 0.27
CA GLU A 34 -8.20 -20.86 -0.84
C GLU A 34 -7.59 -19.46 -1.00
N LEU A 35 -7.33 -18.76 0.10
CA LEU A 35 -6.62 -17.48 0.07
C LEU A 35 -5.19 -17.63 -0.51
N ALA A 36 -4.48 -18.70 -0.14
CA ALA A 36 -3.16 -19.00 -0.69
C ALA A 36 -3.23 -19.30 -2.20
N THR A 37 -4.22 -20.09 -2.63
CA THR A 37 -4.45 -20.38 -4.04
C THR A 37 -4.74 -19.11 -4.85
N ARG A 38 -5.61 -18.24 -4.34
CA ARG A 38 -5.94 -16.96 -4.98
C ARG A 38 -4.73 -16.03 -5.02
N ARG A 39 -3.91 -16.01 -3.98
CA ARG A 39 -2.66 -15.24 -3.96
C ARG A 39 -1.70 -15.72 -5.03
N ALA A 40 -1.46 -17.03 -5.13
CA ALA A 40 -0.61 -17.59 -6.17
C ALA A 40 -1.14 -17.26 -7.59
N ALA A 41 -2.47 -17.32 -7.79
CA ALA A 41 -3.09 -16.94 -9.06
C ALA A 41 -2.96 -15.44 -9.38
N LEU A 42 -2.99 -14.57 -8.37
CA LEU A 42 -2.77 -13.12 -8.54
C LEU A 42 -1.33 -12.82 -8.91
N GLU A 43 -0.36 -13.42 -8.20
CA GLU A 43 1.07 -13.28 -8.51
C GLU A 43 1.40 -13.81 -9.91
N ALA A 44 0.83 -14.95 -10.30
CA ALA A 44 0.99 -15.51 -11.65
C ALA A 44 0.42 -14.60 -12.76
N LYS A 45 -0.52 -13.72 -12.43
CA LYS A 45 -1.07 -12.71 -13.34
C LYS A 45 -0.28 -11.39 -13.35
N GLY A 46 0.84 -11.33 -12.63
CA GLY A 46 1.67 -10.12 -12.51
C GLY A 46 1.23 -9.17 -11.39
N GLY A 47 0.44 -9.65 -10.42
CA GLY A 47 -0.04 -8.87 -9.28
C GLY A 47 -1.36 -8.13 -9.56
N TYR A 48 -1.70 -7.19 -8.67
CA TYR A 48 -2.91 -6.38 -8.82
C TYR A 48 -2.75 -5.38 -9.96
N ALA A 49 -3.69 -5.39 -10.92
CA ALA A 49 -3.62 -4.50 -12.07
C ALA A 49 -3.85 -3.03 -11.66
N TYR A 50 -2.90 -2.16 -11.99
CA TYR A 50 -3.07 -0.72 -11.90
C TYR A 50 -2.50 -0.04 -13.17
N PRO A 51 -3.03 1.14 -13.54
CA PRO A 51 -2.55 1.87 -14.71
C PRO A 51 -1.08 2.26 -14.58
N ALA A 52 -0.39 2.32 -15.72
CA ALA A 52 0.97 2.86 -15.80
C ALA A 52 1.04 4.32 -15.32
N HIS A 53 2.24 4.77 -14.95
CA HIS A 53 2.51 6.16 -14.61
C HIS A 53 2.26 7.05 -15.83
N GLN A 54 1.55 8.16 -15.62
CA GLN A 54 1.25 9.15 -16.67
C GLN A 54 2.05 10.44 -16.47
N THR A 55 2.60 10.66 -15.27
CA THR A 55 3.41 11.84 -14.96
C THR A 55 4.60 11.46 -14.07
N PRO A 56 5.70 12.23 -14.11
CA PRO A 56 6.84 12.01 -13.21
C PRO A 56 6.44 12.05 -11.73
N TRP A 57 5.47 12.90 -11.35
CA TRP A 57 5.00 12.96 -9.98
C TRP A 57 4.28 11.67 -9.55
N GLN A 58 3.52 11.03 -10.45
CA GLN A 58 2.87 9.75 -10.14
C GLN A 58 3.88 8.63 -9.92
N GLU A 59 4.97 8.60 -10.69
CA GLU A 59 6.05 7.64 -10.51
C GLU A 59 6.73 7.83 -9.16
N ILE A 60 7.14 9.06 -8.84
CA ILE A 60 7.75 9.41 -7.54
C ILE A 60 6.84 9.00 -6.39
N GLN A 61 5.57 9.42 -6.44
CA GLN A 61 4.61 9.17 -5.36
C GLN A 61 4.39 7.66 -5.15
N ARG A 62 4.16 6.88 -6.21
CA ARG A 62 3.93 5.43 -6.10
C ARG A 62 5.17 4.67 -5.64
N ALA A 63 6.36 5.18 -5.94
CA ALA A 63 7.61 4.54 -5.54
C ALA A 63 7.93 4.73 -4.05
N ILE A 64 7.54 5.85 -3.43
CA ILE A 64 8.07 6.23 -2.10
C ILE A 64 7.01 6.54 -1.05
N VAL A 65 5.72 6.57 -1.38
CA VAL A 65 4.66 6.82 -0.38
C VAL A 65 4.46 5.62 0.54
N ASP A 66 4.05 5.89 1.77
CA ASP A 66 3.60 4.86 2.70
C ASP A 66 2.11 4.52 2.57
N GLN A 67 1.72 3.40 3.17
CA GLN A 67 0.33 3.00 3.28
C GLN A 67 -0.43 3.98 4.19
N LEU A 68 -1.76 4.08 4.00
CA LEU A 68 -2.61 4.99 4.77
C LEU A 68 -2.53 4.77 6.29
N ALA A 69 -2.37 3.53 6.73
CA ALA A 69 -2.19 3.20 8.15
C ALA A 69 -0.96 3.88 8.76
N GLU A 70 0.06 4.17 7.95
CA GLU A 70 1.31 4.85 8.33
C GLU A 70 1.30 6.34 7.96
N GLY A 71 0.12 6.89 7.64
CA GLY A 71 -0.07 8.32 7.40
C GLY A 71 0.14 8.79 5.95
N MET A 72 0.38 7.88 4.99
CA MET A 72 0.49 8.22 3.56
C MET A 72 1.55 9.29 3.23
N VAL A 73 2.59 9.37 4.05
CA VAL A 73 3.72 10.29 3.85
C VAL A 73 4.69 9.75 2.80
N LEU A 74 5.54 10.62 2.26
CA LEU A 74 6.72 10.15 1.54
C LEU A 74 7.66 9.49 2.56
N LYS A 75 7.85 8.17 2.51
CA LYS A 75 8.64 7.39 3.49
C LYS A 75 10.01 8.01 3.81
N PRO A 76 10.79 8.50 2.83
CA PRO A 76 12.09 9.08 3.14
C PRO A 76 11.99 10.44 3.84
N ALA A 77 10.86 11.13 3.77
CA ALA A 77 10.72 12.50 4.27
C ALA A 77 10.78 12.57 5.81
N VAL A 78 10.28 11.56 6.51
CA VAL A 78 10.19 11.58 7.99
C VAL A 78 11.56 11.69 8.68
N LYS A 79 12.65 11.28 8.00
CA LYS A 79 14.02 11.38 8.52
C LYS A 79 14.59 12.80 8.52
N TYR A 80 14.02 13.71 7.73
CA TYR A 80 14.49 15.09 7.61
C TYR A 80 13.71 15.98 8.58
N GLN A 81 14.30 16.22 9.75
CA GLN A 81 13.72 17.06 10.81
C GLN A 81 14.72 18.13 11.21
N ASP A 82 14.24 19.34 11.50
CA ASP A 82 15.06 20.44 12.01
C ASP A 82 16.28 20.77 11.12
N ILE A 83 16.04 20.86 9.80
CA ILE A 83 17.11 20.97 8.80
C ILE A 83 17.91 22.27 8.90
N ALA A 84 17.27 23.37 9.33
CA ALA A 84 17.90 24.67 9.44
C ALA A 84 18.89 24.74 10.61
N ALA A 85 18.60 24.05 11.72
CA ALA A 85 19.51 23.98 12.86
C ALA A 85 20.66 22.98 12.62
N LYS A 86 20.42 21.91 11.84
CA LYS A 86 21.39 20.83 11.64
C LYS A 86 22.38 21.09 10.52
N THR A 87 22.00 21.83 9.49
CA THR A 87 22.83 22.00 8.29
C THR A 87 22.66 23.39 7.71
N ALA A 88 23.78 24.10 7.54
CA ALA A 88 23.80 25.27 6.68
C ALA A 88 23.85 24.79 5.21
N PRO A 89 22.97 25.30 4.33
CA PRO A 89 23.07 25.02 2.90
C PRO A 89 24.38 25.58 2.35
N ARG A 90 24.87 24.99 1.26
CA ARG A 90 26.06 25.51 0.56
C ARG A 90 25.77 26.93 0.06
N HIS A 91 26.80 27.77 0.04
CA HIS A 91 26.74 29.05 -0.65
C HIS A 91 26.35 28.83 -2.11
N SER A 92 25.43 29.67 -2.61
CA SER A 92 24.90 29.57 -3.97
C SER A 92 25.83 30.17 -5.02
N HIS A 93 26.81 30.96 -4.60
CA HIS A 93 27.84 31.61 -5.41
C HIS A 93 29.14 31.72 -4.62
#